data_AF-A0A3R6T9T1-F1
#
_entry.id   AF-A0A3R6T9T1-F1
#
_cell.length_a   1.000
_cell.length_b   1.000
_cell.length_c   1.000
_cell.angle_alpha   90.00
_cell.angle_beta   90.00
_cell.angle_gamma   90.00
#
_symmetry.space_group_name_H-M   'P 1'
#
loop_
_entity.id
_entity.type
_entity.pdbx_description
1 polymer ?
#
loop_
_entity_poly.entity_id
_entity_poly.type
_entity_poly.pdbx_seq_one_letter_code
_entity_poly.pdbx_strand_id
1 'polypeptide(L)'
;MIFLMKRTVKVILLVFMVLSICAGCGSKKKEAPDDINGTVESPDSFIKLGMYIDAEGPEVSNCVYSISKDEIAEVSFVYNGLQCVFRASTVYSEFDLAAVDNTMTGDMLSTMINGNTATYYTLQPGRVVFFSDSKVNYSLYTYVTTTDAVLNDIINCLTFENHYNERPDVKKQTDEDAYAYAEKIMKVIKDEDVDTLSTMINYPEQLGSGQSISNEEELFKVPKEELFTEYLKGAMNQESLDNLRKTDDGSEYIMGTNYRNVHFRKNSKGEYKITRINN
;
A
#
# COMPACT_ATOMS: atom_id res chain seq x y z
N MET A 1 2.98 -43.78 -51.48
CA MET A 1 4.35 -43.34 -51.17
C MET A 1 4.24 -42.03 -50.42
N ILE A 2 4.21 -42.13 -49.09
CA ILE A 2 4.03 -41.04 -48.13
C ILE A 2 5.42 -40.76 -47.55
N PHE A 3 5.90 -39.52 -47.57
CA PHE A 3 6.66 -39.00 -46.44
C PHE A 3 6.60 -37.47 -46.39
N LEU A 4 6.10 -36.99 -45.26
CA LEU A 4 5.84 -35.61 -44.87
C LEU A 4 7.15 -34.85 -44.59
N MET A 5 7.22 -33.62 -45.12
CA MET A 5 8.25 -32.62 -44.82
C MET A 5 8.20 -32.19 -43.35
N LYS A 6 9.32 -32.34 -42.64
CA LYS A 6 9.60 -31.68 -41.36
C LYS A 6 9.73 -30.16 -41.58
N ARG A 7 8.83 -29.37 -40.98
CA ARG A 7 9.00 -27.91 -40.81
C ARG A 7 9.27 -27.62 -39.34
N THR A 8 10.52 -27.39 -39.01
CA THR A 8 10.98 -26.78 -37.75
C THR A 8 10.72 -25.28 -37.82
N VAL A 9 9.79 -24.77 -37.01
CA VAL A 9 9.57 -23.33 -36.83
C VAL A 9 10.48 -22.87 -35.69
N LYS A 10 11.53 -22.12 -36.02
CA LYS A 10 12.30 -21.32 -35.05
C LYS A 10 11.59 -19.96 -34.93
N VAL A 11 10.98 -19.68 -33.78
CA VAL A 11 10.51 -18.33 -33.45
C VAL A 11 11.71 -17.56 -32.89
N ILE A 12 12.17 -16.57 -33.66
CA ILE A 12 13.23 -15.64 -33.27
C ILE A 12 12.57 -14.52 -32.46
N LEU A 13 12.94 -14.42 -31.18
CA LEU A 13 12.62 -13.31 -30.29
C LEU A 13 13.41 -12.08 -30.75
N LEU A 14 12.73 -11.02 -31.19
CA LEU A 14 13.38 -9.78 -31.62
C LEU A 14 13.05 -8.67 -30.59
N VAL A 15 14.01 -8.39 -29.72
CA VAL A 15 13.97 -7.28 -28.76
C VAL A 15 14.48 -6.02 -29.46
N PHE A 16 13.61 -5.03 -29.64
CA PHE A 16 14.00 -3.69 -30.09
C PHE A 16 14.53 -2.88 -28.90
N MET A 17 15.84 -2.72 -28.81
CA MET A 17 16.48 -1.78 -27.90
C MET A 17 16.73 -0.48 -28.67
N VAL A 18 15.89 0.55 -28.45
CA VAL A 18 16.10 1.89 -29.00
C VAL A 18 16.92 2.69 -28.00
N LEU A 19 18.23 2.81 -28.26
CA LEU A 19 19.10 3.77 -27.59
C LEU A 19 19.08 5.09 -28.36
N SER A 20 18.34 6.07 -27.84
CA SER A 20 18.39 7.46 -28.31
C SER A 20 19.30 8.27 -27.38
N ILE A 21 20.55 8.47 -27.79
CA ILE A 21 21.44 9.46 -27.18
C ILE A 21 21.12 10.82 -27.81
N CYS A 22 20.55 11.73 -27.02
CA CYS A 22 20.57 13.17 -27.33
C CYS A 22 21.18 13.91 -26.13
N ALA A 23 22.38 14.45 -26.33
CA ALA A 23 22.96 15.46 -25.47
C ALA A 23 22.28 16.82 -25.76
N GLY A 24 21.87 17.54 -24.72
CA GLY A 24 21.43 18.94 -24.85
C GLY A 24 20.62 19.49 -23.67
N CYS A 25 21.25 20.39 -22.91
CA CYS A 25 20.70 21.48 -22.07
C CYS A 25 19.68 21.18 -20.94
N GLY A 26 20.20 21.22 -19.71
CA GLY A 26 19.79 22.23 -18.71
C GLY A 26 18.32 22.32 -18.32
N SER A 27 17.81 21.33 -17.59
CA SER A 27 16.75 21.53 -16.59
C SER A 27 16.86 20.42 -15.55
N LYS A 28 16.73 20.75 -14.26
CA LYS A 28 16.70 19.75 -13.18
C LYS A 28 15.53 18.83 -13.47
N LYS A 29 15.81 17.60 -13.92
CA LYS A 29 14.80 16.56 -14.06
C LYS A 29 14.18 16.33 -12.68
N LYS A 30 12.87 16.46 -12.58
CA LYS A 30 12.12 15.69 -11.57
C LYS A 30 12.51 14.23 -11.80
N GLU A 31 13.03 13.56 -10.79
CA GLU A 31 13.21 12.11 -10.84
C GLU A 31 11.87 11.51 -11.22
N ALA A 32 11.86 10.71 -12.29
CA ALA A 32 10.71 9.88 -12.60
C ALA A 32 10.54 8.90 -11.43
N PRO A 33 9.31 8.52 -11.04
CA PRO A 33 9.14 7.41 -10.11
C PRO A 33 9.93 6.22 -10.63
N ASP A 34 10.70 5.57 -9.75
CA ASP A 34 11.42 4.35 -10.08
C ASP A 34 10.42 3.35 -10.68
N ASP A 35 10.57 3.01 -11.96
CA ASP A 35 9.76 1.98 -12.60
C ASP A 35 10.14 0.65 -11.97
N ILE A 36 9.27 0.12 -11.12
CA ILE A 36 9.53 -1.09 -10.34
C ILE A 36 9.12 -2.36 -11.09
N ASN A 37 8.64 -2.25 -12.33
CA ASN A 37 8.20 -3.39 -13.12
C ASN A 37 9.37 -4.25 -13.60
N GLY A 38 9.11 -5.56 -13.73
CA GLY A 38 10.06 -6.54 -14.23
C GLY A 38 10.47 -7.57 -13.17
N THR A 39 11.47 -8.39 -13.53
CA THR A 39 12.01 -9.43 -12.65
C THR A 39 12.70 -8.81 -11.44
N VAL A 40 12.46 -9.37 -10.25
CA VAL A 40 13.10 -8.98 -8.99
C VAL A 40 13.90 -10.14 -8.40
N GLU A 41 14.86 -9.85 -7.53
CA GLU A 41 15.81 -10.85 -7.03
C GLU A 41 15.21 -11.80 -5.98
N SER A 42 14.24 -11.32 -5.20
CA SER A 42 13.67 -12.06 -4.05
C SER A 42 12.23 -11.62 -3.75
N PRO A 43 11.46 -12.47 -3.02
CA PRO A 43 10.10 -12.14 -2.58
C PRO A 43 10.04 -10.92 -1.64
N ASP A 44 11.14 -10.58 -0.94
CA ASP A 44 11.22 -9.38 -0.09
C ASP A 44 10.94 -8.08 -0.86
N SER A 45 11.18 -8.10 -2.18
CA SER A 45 10.89 -6.97 -3.06
C SER A 45 9.39 -6.62 -3.11
N PHE A 46 8.50 -7.52 -2.68
CA PHE A 46 7.05 -7.32 -2.65
C PHE A 46 6.56 -6.60 -1.40
N ILE A 47 7.36 -6.52 -0.33
CA ILE A 47 6.96 -5.87 0.94
C ILE A 47 6.53 -4.42 0.71
N LYS A 48 7.20 -3.70 -0.19
CA LYS A 48 6.85 -2.32 -0.56
C LYS A 48 5.45 -2.19 -1.21
N LEU A 49 4.93 -3.27 -1.79
CA LEU A 49 3.58 -3.36 -2.36
C LEU A 49 2.53 -3.75 -1.30
N GLY A 50 2.98 -4.09 -0.09
CA GLY A 50 2.13 -4.44 1.04
C GLY A 50 1.81 -5.92 1.15
N MET A 51 2.66 -6.77 0.58
CA MET A 51 2.47 -8.22 0.62
C MET A 51 3.80 -8.95 0.55
N TYR A 52 3.80 -10.19 1.00
CA TYR A 52 4.85 -11.15 0.71
C TYR A 52 4.19 -12.36 0.07
N ILE A 53 4.78 -12.88 -1.01
CA ILE A 53 4.38 -14.15 -1.61
C ILE A 53 5.61 -14.91 -2.06
N ASP A 54 5.64 -16.21 -1.79
CA ASP A 54 6.71 -17.12 -2.23
C ASP A 54 6.18 -18.53 -2.49
N ALA A 55 6.96 -19.33 -3.21
CA ALA A 55 6.72 -20.74 -3.45
C ALA A 55 7.97 -21.55 -3.09
N GLU A 56 7.85 -22.40 -2.08
CA GLU A 56 8.95 -23.23 -1.57
C GLU A 56 8.47 -24.66 -1.31
N GLY A 57 9.37 -25.63 -1.52
CA GLY A 57 9.07 -27.04 -1.27
C GLY A 57 9.94 -27.97 -2.11
N PRO A 58 10.04 -29.26 -1.75
CA PRO A 58 10.87 -30.22 -2.49
C PRO A 58 10.38 -30.44 -3.93
N GLU A 59 9.10 -30.22 -4.20
CA GLU A 59 8.47 -30.36 -5.52
C GLU A 59 8.49 -29.06 -6.34
N VAL A 60 8.92 -27.95 -5.76
CA VAL A 60 8.94 -26.62 -6.37
C VAL A 60 10.30 -26.35 -7.02
N SER A 61 10.28 -25.80 -8.22
CA SER A 61 11.48 -25.42 -8.97
C SER A 61 11.23 -24.23 -9.88
N ASN A 62 12.31 -23.61 -10.37
CA ASN A 62 12.28 -22.51 -11.35
C ASN A 62 11.44 -21.30 -10.89
N CYS A 63 11.53 -20.92 -9.62
CA CYS A 63 10.88 -19.71 -9.11
C CYS A 63 11.46 -18.47 -9.80
N VAL A 64 10.57 -17.63 -10.34
CA VAL A 64 10.88 -16.34 -10.93
C VAL A 64 9.92 -15.31 -10.33
N TYR A 65 10.49 -14.31 -9.69
CA TYR A 65 9.77 -13.22 -9.04
C TYR A 65 9.67 -12.03 -9.99
N SER A 66 8.49 -11.42 -10.11
CA SER A 66 8.33 -10.21 -10.90
C SER A 66 7.25 -9.28 -10.35
N ILE A 67 7.39 -7.99 -10.66
CA ILE A 67 6.40 -6.96 -10.40
C ILE A 67 5.82 -6.52 -11.74
N SER A 68 4.50 -6.37 -11.81
CA SER A 68 3.82 -5.82 -12.99
C SER A 68 2.76 -4.79 -12.60
N LYS A 69 2.53 -3.83 -13.50
CA LYS A 69 1.60 -2.70 -13.32
C LYS A 69 1.82 -1.96 -11.99
N ASP A 70 3.06 -1.91 -11.51
CA ASP A 70 3.52 -1.30 -10.26
C ASP A 70 2.88 -1.87 -8.97
N GLU A 71 1.95 -2.81 -9.06
CA GLU A 71 1.03 -3.16 -7.96
C GLU A 71 0.70 -4.66 -7.88
N ILE A 72 1.24 -5.48 -8.81
CA ILE A 72 1.04 -6.93 -8.84
C ILE A 72 2.37 -7.61 -8.57
N ALA A 73 2.46 -8.30 -7.44
CA ALA A 73 3.51 -9.27 -7.17
C ALA A 73 3.18 -10.59 -7.88
N GLU A 74 4.17 -11.21 -8.53
CA GLU A 74 4.02 -12.49 -9.21
C GLU A 74 5.19 -13.42 -8.90
N VAL A 75 4.87 -14.67 -8.56
CA VAL A 75 5.79 -15.81 -8.52
C VAL A 75 5.39 -16.81 -9.59
N SER A 76 6.21 -16.94 -10.63
CA SER A 76 6.12 -18.01 -11.62
C SER A 76 6.99 -19.17 -11.16
N PHE A 77 6.46 -20.39 -11.11
CA PHE A 77 7.20 -21.56 -10.64
C PHE A 77 6.70 -22.86 -11.29
N VAL A 78 7.42 -23.95 -11.06
CA VAL A 78 7.09 -25.30 -11.53
C VAL A 78 6.92 -26.24 -10.34
N TYR A 79 5.72 -26.79 -10.17
CA TYR A 79 5.40 -27.81 -9.15
C TYR A 79 5.27 -29.18 -9.83
N ASN A 80 6.15 -30.15 -9.53
CA ASN A 80 6.10 -31.49 -10.13
C ASN A 80 5.95 -31.49 -11.68
N GLY A 81 6.61 -30.54 -12.35
CA GLY A 81 6.54 -30.37 -13.81
C GLY A 81 5.35 -29.54 -14.32
N LEU A 82 4.44 -29.12 -13.43
CA LEU A 82 3.32 -28.24 -13.75
C LEU A 82 3.70 -26.77 -13.58
N GLN A 83 3.51 -25.98 -14.63
CA GLN A 83 3.69 -24.53 -14.58
C GLN A 83 2.56 -23.86 -13.80
N CYS A 84 2.94 -23.07 -12.80
CA CYS A 84 2.06 -22.35 -11.89
C CYS A 84 2.44 -20.87 -11.84
N VAL A 85 1.45 -20.02 -11.62
CA VAL A 85 1.64 -18.58 -11.40
C VAL A 85 0.83 -18.18 -10.18
N PHE A 86 1.51 -17.70 -9.14
CA PHE A 86 0.88 -17.15 -7.95
C PHE A 86 1.04 -15.64 -7.94
N ARG A 87 -0.07 -14.90 -7.75
CA ARG A 87 -0.09 -13.45 -7.76
C ARG A 87 -0.77 -12.91 -6.53
N ALA A 88 -0.35 -11.70 -6.15
CA ALA A 88 -0.99 -10.93 -5.10
C ALA A 88 -1.07 -9.45 -5.51
N SER A 89 -2.12 -8.77 -5.04
CA SER A 89 -2.25 -7.32 -5.14
C SER A 89 -3.16 -6.77 -4.06
N THR A 90 -2.87 -5.54 -3.62
CA THR A 90 -3.73 -4.76 -2.71
C THR A 90 -4.63 -3.77 -3.47
N VAL A 91 -4.52 -3.72 -4.81
CA VAL A 91 -5.24 -2.80 -5.69
C VAL A 91 -6.17 -3.55 -6.66
N TYR A 92 -5.71 -4.65 -7.25
CA TYR A 92 -6.48 -5.38 -8.26
C TYR A 92 -7.44 -6.38 -7.65
N SER A 93 -8.64 -6.48 -8.24
CA SER A 93 -9.64 -7.49 -7.87
C SER A 93 -9.22 -8.89 -8.33
N GLU A 94 -9.86 -9.93 -7.79
CA GLU A 94 -9.51 -11.35 -8.01
C GLU A 94 -9.37 -11.73 -9.49
N PHE A 95 -10.37 -11.41 -10.33
CA PHE A 95 -10.36 -11.73 -11.76
C PHE A 95 -9.34 -10.89 -12.54
N ASP A 96 -9.22 -9.61 -12.20
CA ASP A 96 -8.25 -8.70 -12.83
C ASP A 96 -6.80 -9.15 -12.54
N LEU A 97 -6.56 -9.63 -11.31
CA LEU A 97 -5.28 -10.13 -10.84
C LEU A 97 -4.87 -11.41 -11.56
N ALA A 98 -5.81 -12.35 -11.69
CA ALA A 98 -5.57 -13.59 -12.42
C ALA A 98 -5.52 -13.40 -13.95
N ALA A 99 -5.88 -12.21 -14.44
CA ALA A 99 -5.97 -11.88 -15.87
C ALA A 99 -6.91 -12.86 -16.62
N VAL A 100 -8.08 -13.14 -16.05
CA VAL A 100 -9.09 -14.02 -16.64
C VAL A 100 -10.42 -13.30 -16.75
N ASP A 101 -11.08 -13.44 -17.91
CA ASP A 101 -12.42 -12.93 -18.10
C ASP A 101 -13.41 -13.69 -17.22
N ASN A 102 -14.23 -12.98 -16.45
CA ASN A 102 -15.35 -13.59 -15.74
C ASN A 102 -16.47 -13.93 -16.72
N THR A 103 -16.43 -15.15 -17.23
CA THR A 103 -17.41 -15.63 -18.21
C THR A 103 -18.68 -16.19 -17.56
N MET A 104 -18.79 -16.20 -16.22
CA MET A 104 -19.86 -16.82 -15.42
C MET A 104 -20.22 -18.27 -15.84
N THR A 105 -19.30 -18.97 -16.50
CA THR A 105 -19.54 -20.28 -17.14
C THR A 105 -18.59 -21.36 -16.64
N GLY A 106 -17.61 -21.00 -15.80
CA GLY A 106 -16.76 -21.98 -15.11
C GLY A 106 -17.43 -22.55 -13.87
N ASP A 107 -17.16 -23.81 -13.57
CA ASP A 107 -17.59 -24.44 -12.32
C ASP A 107 -16.86 -23.79 -11.13
N MET A 108 -17.61 -23.07 -10.31
CA MET A 108 -17.15 -22.39 -9.09
C MET A 108 -17.41 -23.26 -7.86
N LEU A 109 -16.36 -23.50 -7.07
CA LEU A 109 -16.47 -24.18 -5.78
C LEU A 109 -15.87 -23.30 -4.69
N SER A 110 -16.60 -23.06 -3.60
CA SER A 110 -16.09 -22.34 -2.45
C SER A 110 -15.44 -23.29 -1.44
N THR A 111 -14.27 -22.92 -0.95
CA THR A 111 -13.48 -23.62 0.08
C THR A 111 -12.81 -22.60 1.01
N MET A 112 -11.91 -23.06 1.88
CA MET A 112 -11.15 -22.21 2.81
C MET A 112 -9.65 -22.43 2.63
N ILE A 113 -8.88 -21.33 2.56
CA ILE A 113 -7.42 -21.32 2.58
C ILE A 113 -6.98 -20.41 3.72
N ASN A 114 -6.24 -20.95 4.70
CA ASN A 114 -5.77 -20.20 5.88
C ASN A 114 -6.87 -19.37 6.58
N GLY A 115 -8.11 -19.89 6.64
CA GLY A 115 -9.24 -19.19 7.25
C GLY A 115 -9.93 -18.16 6.36
N ASN A 116 -9.43 -17.92 5.14
CA ASN A 116 -10.06 -17.06 4.14
C ASN A 116 -10.94 -17.86 3.19
N THR A 117 -12.06 -17.28 2.77
CA THR A 117 -12.90 -17.89 1.73
C THR A 117 -12.13 -17.89 0.42
N ALA A 118 -12.05 -19.07 -0.20
CA ALA A 118 -11.41 -19.28 -1.47
C ALA A 118 -12.40 -19.81 -2.50
N THR A 119 -12.23 -19.40 -3.75
CA THR A 119 -13.04 -19.85 -4.88
C THR A 119 -12.17 -20.57 -5.88
N TYR A 120 -12.51 -21.82 -6.18
CA TYR A 120 -11.86 -22.62 -7.20
C TYR A 120 -12.67 -22.46 -8.48
N TYR A 121 -12.01 -22.01 -9.53
CA TYR A 121 -12.60 -21.74 -10.84
C TYR A 121 -11.97 -22.64 -11.90
N THR A 122 -12.80 -23.38 -12.63
CA THR A 122 -12.33 -24.28 -13.69
C THR A 122 -12.32 -23.58 -15.04
N LEU A 123 -11.18 -23.64 -15.72
CA LEU A 123 -10.98 -23.14 -17.08
C LEU A 123 -10.79 -24.30 -18.07
N GLN A 124 -11.05 -24.05 -19.35
CA GLN A 124 -10.80 -25.00 -20.43
C GLN A 124 -9.75 -24.43 -21.40
N PRO A 125 -8.46 -24.76 -21.23
CA PRO A 125 -7.83 -25.51 -20.14
C PRO A 125 -7.52 -24.62 -18.91
N GLY A 126 -7.23 -25.25 -17.77
CA GLY A 126 -6.66 -24.58 -16.60
C GLY A 126 -7.50 -24.64 -15.33
N ARG A 127 -6.92 -24.12 -14.24
CA ARG A 127 -7.62 -23.86 -12.96
C ARG A 127 -7.12 -22.55 -12.38
N VAL A 128 -8.02 -21.84 -11.71
CA VAL A 128 -7.68 -20.65 -10.94
C VAL A 128 -8.24 -20.78 -9.53
N VAL A 129 -7.49 -20.34 -8.55
CA VAL A 129 -7.94 -20.21 -7.17
C VAL A 129 -7.87 -18.74 -6.80
N PHE A 130 -8.97 -18.18 -6.30
CA PHE A 130 -9.09 -16.81 -5.81
C PHE A 130 -9.29 -16.83 -4.31
N PHE A 131 -8.61 -15.96 -3.57
CA PHE A 131 -8.90 -15.73 -2.16
C PHE A 131 -8.40 -14.36 -1.74
N SER A 132 -8.91 -13.86 -0.63
CA SER A 132 -8.55 -12.55 -0.09
C SER A 132 -8.51 -12.60 1.43
N ASP A 133 -7.59 -11.85 2.02
CA ASP A 133 -7.53 -11.64 3.47
C ASP A 133 -8.16 -10.29 3.90
N SER A 134 -9.01 -9.72 3.04
CA SER A 134 -9.64 -8.40 3.10
C SER A 134 -8.79 -7.20 2.63
N LYS A 135 -7.46 -7.30 2.57
CA LYS A 135 -6.60 -6.21 2.11
C LYS A 135 -5.75 -6.60 0.91
N VAL A 136 -5.35 -7.86 0.83
CA VAL A 136 -4.60 -8.44 -0.27
C VAL A 136 -5.48 -9.46 -0.95
N ASN A 137 -5.61 -9.34 -2.27
CA ASN A 137 -6.21 -10.35 -3.12
C ASN A 137 -5.12 -11.25 -3.68
N TYR A 138 -5.40 -12.54 -3.75
CA TYR A 138 -4.49 -13.58 -4.19
C TYR A 138 -5.10 -14.38 -5.33
N SER A 139 -4.27 -14.79 -6.28
CA SER A 139 -4.66 -15.74 -7.31
C SER A 139 -3.59 -16.77 -7.61
N LEU A 140 -3.94 -18.05 -7.63
CA LEU A 140 -3.10 -19.13 -8.14
C LEU A 140 -3.67 -19.63 -9.46
N TYR A 141 -2.86 -19.62 -10.52
CA TYR A 141 -3.22 -20.11 -11.85
C TYR A 141 -2.39 -21.33 -12.24
N THR A 142 -3.06 -22.37 -12.75
CA THR A 142 -2.40 -23.51 -13.41
C THR A 142 -2.87 -23.64 -14.87
N TYR A 143 -1.93 -23.76 -15.81
CA TYR A 143 -2.22 -23.77 -17.25
C TYR A 143 -2.86 -25.05 -17.80
N VAL A 144 -3.03 -26.07 -16.95
CA VAL A 144 -3.74 -27.30 -17.28
C VAL A 144 -4.84 -27.55 -16.28
N THR A 145 -5.85 -28.32 -16.68
CA THR A 145 -6.89 -28.76 -15.75
C THR A 145 -6.29 -29.74 -14.75
N THR A 146 -6.32 -29.37 -13.47
CA THR A 146 -5.84 -30.17 -12.34
C THR A 146 -6.98 -30.49 -11.37
N THR A 147 -6.78 -31.46 -10.49
CA THR A 147 -7.75 -31.81 -9.44
C THR A 147 -7.61 -30.87 -8.24
N ASP A 148 -8.65 -30.79 -7.42
CA ASP A 148 -8.62 -29.97 -6.20
C ASP A 148 -7.55 -30.42 -5.21
N ALA A 149 -7.26 -31.72 -5.17
CA ALA A 149 -6.17 -32.27 -4.36
C ALA A 149 -4.80 -31.72 -4.79
N VAL A 150 -4.53 -31.69 -6.09
CA VAL A 150 -3.28 -31.11 -6.62
C VAL A 150 -3.20 -29.61 -6.35
N LEU A 151 -4.31 -28.88 -6.47
CA LEU A 151 -4.35 -27.46 -6.12
C LEU A 151 -4.03 -27.24 -4.63
N ASN A 152 -4.60 -28.05 -3.74
CA ASN A 152 -4.32 -27.97 -2.30
C ASN A 152 -2.84 -28.27 -2.01
N ASP A 153 -2.25 -29.26 -2.67
CA ASP A 153 -0.83 -29.58 -2.52
C ASP A 153 0.05 -28.40 -2.96
N ILE A 154 -0.29 -27.76 -4.08
CA ILE A 154 0.43 -26.55 -4.55
C ILE A 154 0.28 -25.41 -3.54
N ILE A 155 -0.93 -25.16 -3.02
CA ILE A 155 -1.19 -24.11 -2.03
C ILE A 155 -0.37 -24.33 -0.75
N ASN A 156 -0.16 -25.58 -0.33
CA ASN A 156 0.65 -25.91 0.83
C ASN A 156 2.15 -25.60 0.64
N CYS A 157 2.60 -25.39 -0.60
CA CYS A 157 3.94 -24.92 -0.93
C CYS A 157 4.04 -23.38 -1.01
N LEU A 158 2.93 -22.66 -0.84
CA LEU A 158 2.90 -21.20 -0.94
C LEU A 158 3.01 -20.56 0.44
N THR A 159 3.88 -19.56 0.54
CA THR A 159 3.90 -18.62 1.66
C THR A 159 3.26 -17.33 1.18
N PHE A 160 2.36 -16.77 1.99
CA PHE A 160 1.78 -15.45 1.72
C PHE A 160 1.48 -14.72 3.02
N GLU A 161 1.88 -13.46 3.09
CA GLU A 161 1.72 -12.62 4.26
C GLU A 161 1.17 -11.24 3.88
N ASN A 162 0.38 -10.67 4.78
CA ASN A 162 -0.20 -9.36 4.64
C ASN A 162 0.73 -8.30 5.25
N HIS A 163 1.30 -7.47 4.40
CA HIS A 163 2.11 -6.32 4.80
C HIS A 163 1.45 -5.00 4.40
N TYR A 164 0.11 -4.97 4.25
CA TYR A 164 -0.60 -3.80 3.71
C TYR A 164 -0.25 -2.52 4.48
N ASN A 165 -0.13 -2.63 5.81
CA ASN A 165 0.24 -1.53 6.70
C ASN A 165 1.71 -1.10 6.61
N GLU A 166 2.54 -1.78 5.81
CA GLU A 166 3.94 -1.44 5.57
C GLU A 166 4.16 -0.74 4.24
N ARG A 167 3.14 -0.68 3.35
CA ARG A 167 3.25 0.06 2.09
C ARG A 167 3.64 1.52 2.37
N PRO A 168 4.52 2.16 1.59
CA PRO A 168 4.91 3.55 1.84
C PRO A 168 3.75 4.56 1.93
N ASP A 169 2.66 4.30 1.21
CA ASP A 169 1.44 5.11 1.18
C ASP A 169 0.43 4.77 2.30
N VAL A 170 0.51 3.57 2.88
CA VAL A 170 -0.37 3.11 3.99
C VAL A 170 0.31 3.18 5.34
N LYS A 171 1.62 2.94 5.39
CA LYS A 171 2.45 2.93 6.59
C LYS A 171 2.12 4.15 7.38
N LYS A 172 1.53 3.92 8.56
CA LYS A 172 1.22 4.95 9.55
C LYS A 172 2.52 5.72 9.73
N GLN A 173 2.63 6.89 9.10
CA GLN A 173 3.88 7.64 9.09
C GLN A 173 4.14 8.30 10.45
N THR A 174 3.31 7.98 11.44
CA THR A 174 3.32 8.51 12.80
C THR A 174 4.29 7.71 13.62
N ASP A 175 5.49 8.29 13.75
CA ASP A 175 6.41 8.06 14.86
C ASP A 175 5.60 7.94 16.17
N GLU A 176 5.94 6.99 17.05
CA GLU A 176 5.25 6.82 18.35
C GLU A 176 5.21 8.14 19.13
N ASP A 177 6.28 8.93 19.01
CA ASP A 177 6.36 10.28 19.58
C ASP A 177 5.31 11.24 18.97
N ALA A 178 5.02 11.13 17.66
CA ALA A 178 4.01 11.94 16.99
C ALA A 178 2.60 11.58 17.46
N TYR A 179 2.35 10.28 17.64
CA TYR A 179 1.07 9.79 18.14
C TYR A 179 0.84 10.25 19.59
N ALA A 180 1.83 10.09 20.47
CA ALA A 180 1.77 10.58 21.84
C ALA A 180 1.59 12.11 21.90
N TYR A 181 2.24 12.86 21.01
CA TYR A 181 2.05 14.30 20.92
C TYR A 181 0.65 14.69 20.43
N ALA A 182 0.10 13.97 19.45
CA ALA A 182 -1.28 14.17 18.98
C ALA A 182 -2.31 13.86 20.07
N GLU A 183 -2.09 12.82 20.86
CA GLU A 183 -2.92 12.51 22.03
C GLU A 183 -2.89 13.66 23.05
N LYS A 184 -1.71 14.25 23.28
CA LYS A 184 -1.57 15.47 24.11
C LYS A 184 -2.33 16.66 23.53
N ILE A 185 -2.26 16.90 22.21
CA ILE A 185 -3.03 17.96 21.53
C ILE A 185 -4.53 17.74 21.77
N MET A 186 -5.03 16.54 21.52
CA MET A 186 -6.44 16.20 21.71
C MET A 186 -6.90 16.48 23.14
N LYS A 187 -6.10 16.08 24.13
CA LYS A 187 -6.40 16.32 25.54
C LYS A 187 -6.47 17.82 25.85
N VAL A 188 -5.46 18.60 25.44
CA VAL A 188 -5.40 20.05 25.66
C VAL A 188 -6.59 20.77 25.05
N ILE A 189 -7.01 20.38 23.85
CA ILE A 189 -8.17 20.97 23.17
C ILE A 189 -9.48 20.62 23.90
N LYS A 190 -9.65 19.37 24.34
CA LYS A 190 -10.86 18.94 25.07
C LYS A 190 -10.97 19.56 26.46
N ASP A 191 -9.85 19.75 27.13
CA ASP A 191 -9.79 20.31 28.49
C ASP A 191 -9.74 21.84 28.49
N GLU A 192 -9.68 22.49 27.32
CA GLU A 192 -9.59 23.95 27.16
C GLU A 192 -8.40 24.57 27.93
N ASP A 193 -7.28 23.85 27.92
CA ASP A 193 -6.06 24.14 28.67
C ASP A 193 -5.14 25.10 27.89
N VAL A 194 -5.41 26.40 28.05
CA VAL A 194 -4.61 27.47 27.40
C VAL A 194 -3.16 27.46 27.89
N ASP A 195 -2.93 27.13 29.16
CA ASP A 195 -1.59 27.14 29.76
C ASP A 195 -0.70 26.08 29.11
N THR A 196 -1.19 24.86 28.91
CA THR A 196 -0.42 23.85 28.18
C THR A 196 -0.34 24.18 26.69
N LEU A 197 -1.42 24.68 26.09
CA LEU A 197 -1.46 25.05 24.67
C LEU A 197 -0.39 26.09 24.31
N SER A 198 -0.19 27.10 25.16
CA SER A 198 0.79 28.17 24.94
C SER A 198 2.21 27.61 24.77
N THR A 199 2.57 26.59 25.56
CA THR A 199 3.89 25.93 25.46
C THR A 199 4.03 25.03 24.23
N MET A 200 2.93 24.65 23.58
CA MET A 200 2.91 23.73 22.45
C MET A 200 3.00 24.42 21.10
N ILE A 201 2.69 25.72 21.01
CA ILE A 201 2.68 26.47 19.75
C ILE A 201 4.11 26.86 19.31
N ASN A 202 4.37 26.76 18.01
CA ASN A 202 5.59 27.25 17.37
C ASN A 202 5.43 28.71 16.92
N TYR A 203 5.52 29.65 17.87
CA TYR A 203 5.37 31.07 17.56
C TYR A 203 6.40 31.61 16.53
N PRO A 204 6.03 32.62 15.72
CA PRO A 204 4.69 33.21 15.57
C PRO A 204 3.77 32.30 14.75
N GLU A 205 2.46 32.31 15.04
CA GLU A 205 1.49 31.45 14.37
C GLU A 205 0.23 32.23 13.96
N GLN A 206 -0.46 31.79 12.90
CA GLN A 206 -1.74 32.35 12.50
C GLN A 206 -2.87 31.43 12.96
N LEU A 207 -3.78 31.95 13.78
CA LEU A 207 -4.99 31.24 14.19
C LEU A 207 -5.96 31.13 13.01
N GLY A 208 -6.86 30.15 13.03
CA GLY A 208 -7.90 29.96 12.01
C GLY A 208 -8.79 31.19 11.75
N SER A 209 -8.84 32.16 12.67
CA SER A 209 -9.50 33.46 12.50
C SER A 209 -8.74 34.45 11.62
N GLY A 210 -7.52 34.12 11.19
CA GLY A 210 -6.61 35.02 10.46
C GLY A 210 -5.78 35.93 11.38
N GLN A 211 -6.04 35.91 12.69
CA GLN A 211 -5.24 36.64 13.68
C GLN A 211 -3.86 35.99 13.86
N SER A 212 -2.80 36.77 13.68
CA SER A 212 -1.44 36.35 14.01
C SER A 212 -1.18 36.56 15.50
N ILE A 213 -0.62 35.53 16.15
CA ILE A 213 -0.13 35.57 17.52
C ILE A 213 1.38 35.36 17.52
N SER A 214 2.11 36.26 18.16
CA SER A 214 3.58 36.30 18.10
C SER A 214 4.24 35.67 19.32
N ASN A 215 3.51 35.47 20.41
CA ASN A 215 4.01 35.00 21.70
C ASN A 215 2.86 34.50 22.60
N GLU A 216 3.21 33.93 23.75
CA GLU A 216 2.27 33.42 24.75
C GLU A 216 1.33 34.52 25.29
N GLU A 217 1.84 35.72 25.56
CA GLU A 217 1.05 36.83 26.10
C GLU A 217 -0.09 37.25 25.15
N GLU A 218 0.16 37.22 23.84
CA GLU A 218 -0.85 37.46 22.82
C GLU A 218 -1.89 36.33 22.74
N LEU A 219 -1.47 35.07 22.90
CA LEU A 219 -2.41 33.94 22.96
C LEU A 219 -3.37 34.06 24.15
N PHE A 220 -2.87 34.43 25.34
CA PHE A 220 -3.69 34.60 26.54
C PHE A 220 -4.73 35.72 26.45
N LYS A 221 -4.61 36.62 25.46
CA LYS A 221 -5.60 37.68 25.17
C LYS A 221 -6.73 37.21 24.25
N VAL A 222 -6.57 36.05 23.59
CA VAL A 222 -7.60 35.47 22.73
C VAL A 222 -8.67 34.81 23.60
N PRO A 223 -9.97 35.08 23.38
CA PRO A 223 -11.04 34.41 24.12
C PRO A 223 -10.96 32.89 23.99
N LYS A 224 -11.19 32.16 25.08
CA LYS A 224 -11.11 30.69 25.09
C LYS A 224 -12.05 30.06 24.07
N GLU A 225 -13.22 30.65 23.89
CA GLU A 225 -14.26 30.19 22.96
C GLU A 225 -13.82 30.31 21.50
N GLU A 226 -12.89 31.22 21.20
CA GLU A 226 -12.28 31.36 19.87
C GLU A 226 -11.11 30.37 19.68
N LEU A 227 -10.42 29.98 20.74
CA LEU A 227 -9.35 28.98 20.71
C LEU A 227 -9.91 27.55 20.62
N PHE A 228 -10.91 27.23 21.44
CA PHE A 228 -11.47 25.90 21.63
C PHE A 228 -12.92 25.80 21.17
N THR A 229 -13.15 26.06 19.88
CA THR A 229 -14.50 25.97 19.32
C THR A 229 -15.09 24.56 19.47
N GLU A 230 -16.42 24.45 19.63
CA GLU A 230 -17.11 23.15 19.67
C GLU A 230 -16.81 22.28 18.43
N TYR A 231 -16.60 22.92 17.27
CA TYR A 231 -16.24 22.23 16.03
C TYR A 231 -14.84 21.62 16.09
N LEU A 232 -13.86 22.35 16.63
CA LEU A 232 -12.51 21.82 16.80
C LEU A 232 -12.50 20.71 17.85
N LYS A 233 -13.19 20.88 18.98
CA LYS A 233 -13.33 19.83 20.02
C LYS A 233 -13.97 18.56 19.45
N GLY A 234 -15.01 18.68 18.63
CA GLY A 234 -15.65 17.55 17.95
C GLY A 234 -14.73 16.84 16.94
N ALA A 235 -13.84 17.59 16.28
CA ALA A 235 -12.86 17.03 15.34
C ALA A 235 -11.68 16.32 16.03
N MET A 236 -11.35 16.69 17.28
CA MET A 236 -10.31 16.03 18.07
C MET A 236 -10.86 14.79 18.76
N ASN A 237 -10.94 13.66 18.07
CA ASN A 237 -11.49 12.41 18.59
C ASN A 237 -10.58 11.20 18.30
N GLN A 238 -10.94 10.03 18.82
CA GLN A 238 -10.13 8.81 18.68
C GLN A 238 -9.95 8.40 17.23
N GLU A 239 -11.00 8.49 16.41
CA GLU A 239 -10.92 8.20 14.97
C GLU A 239 -9.90 9.13 14.28
N SER A 240 -9.84 10.41 14.66
CA SER A 240 -8.83 11.33 14.15
C SER A 240 -7.41 10.98 14.60
N LEU A 241 -7.24 10.40 15.79
CA LEU A 241 -5.94 10.00 16.31
C LEU A 241 -5.47 8.72 15.62
N ASP A 242 -6.40 7.77 15.40
CA ASP A 242 -6.16 6.53 14.67
C ASP A 242 -5.78 6.82 13.20
N ASN A 243 -6.40 7.84 12.60
CA ASN A 243 -6.15 8.31 11.24
C ASN A 243 -5.16 9.49 11.17
N LEU A 244 -4.27 9.63 12.17
CA LEU A 244 -3.24 10.66 12.16
C LEU A 244 -2.35 10.50 10.91
N ARG A 245 -2.33 11.54 10.08
CA ARG A 245 -1.72 11.52 8.75
C ARG A 245 -0.67 12.61 8.61
N LYS A 246 0.16 12.54 7.56
CA LYS A 246 1.02 13.66 7.16
C LYS A 246 0.40 14.50 6.04
N THR A 247 0.90 15.72 5.90
CA THR A 247 0.71 16.52 4.68
C THR A 247 1.27 15.79 3.45
N ASP A 248 0.80 16.15 2.26
CA ASP A 248 1.24 15.56 0.98
C ASP A 248 2.76 15.67 0.76
N ASP A 249 3.39 16.71 1.31
CA ASP A 249 4.85 16.91 1.26
C ASP A 249 5.62 16.21 2.40
N GLY A 250 4.91 15.52 3.29
CA GLY A 250 5.48 14.79 4.43
C GLY A 250 6.06 15.67 5.53
N SER A 251 5.89 17.00 5.47
CA SER A 251 6.56 17.96 6.37
C SER A 251 5.88 18.15 7.73
N GLU A 252 4.58 17.87 7.82
CA GLU A 252 3.76 18.06 9.02
C GLU A 252 2.82 16.87 9.23
N TYR A 253 2.45 16.66 10.49
CA TYR A 253 1.32 15.80 10.86
C TYR A 253 0.04 16.63 10.96
N ILE A 254 -1.09 16.02 10.60
CA ILE A 254 -2.42 16.62 10.65
C ILE A 254 -3.34 15.71 11.45
N MET A 255 -3.91 16.28 12.53
CA MET A 255 -4.99 15.67 13.30
C MET A 255 -6.27 16.48 13.08
N GLY A 256 -7.39 15.81 12.83
CA GLY A 256 -8.72 16.38 12.69
C GLY A 256 -9.36 16.09 11.33
N THR A 257 -10.47 16.77 11.08
CA THR A 257 -11.18 16.73 9.80
C THR A 257 -10.49 17.58 8.73
N ASN A 258 -11.05 17.64 7.52
CA ASN A 258 -10.49 18.48 6.45
C ASN A 258 -10.57 19.99 6.73
N TYR A 259 -11.54 20.42 7.54
CA TYR A 259 -11.79 21.84 7.82
C TYR A 259 -11.47 22.25 9.25
N ARG A 260 -11.39 21.29 10.17
CA ARG A 260 -11.10 21.49 11.59
C ARG A 260 -9.95 20.58 11.97
N ASN A 261 -8.75 21.13 12.06
CA ASN A 261 -7.55 20.33 12.27
C ASN A 261 -6.41 21.13 12.89
N VAL A 262 -5.45 20.38 13.43
CA VAL A 262 -4.21 20.88 13.99
C VAL A 262 -3.05 20.30 13.20
N HIS A 263 -2.15 21.18 12.76
CA HIS A 263 -0.89 20.79 12.16
C HIS A 263 0.22 20.85 13.21
N PHE A 264 1.15 19.90 13.17
CA PHE A 264 2.32 19.91 14.03
C PHE A 264 3.52 19.21 13.40
N ARG A 265 4.73 19.60 13.80
CA ARG A 265 5.99 18.98 13.36
C ARG A 265 7.11 19.17 14.38
N LYS A 266 8.22 18.45 14.20
CA LYS A 266 9.46 18.68 14.97
C LYS A 266 10.06 20.04 14.56
N ASN A 267 10.44 20.87 15.54
CA ASN A 267 11.20 22.10 15.32
C ASN A 267 12.70 21.78 15.08
N SER A 268 13.54 22.81 14.93
CA SER A 268 14.99 22.63 14.72
C SER A 268 15.73 21.96 15.90
N LYS A 269 15.09 21.85 17.07
CA LYS A 269 15.60 21.16 18.25
C LYS A 269 15.07 19.72 18.37
N GLY A 270 14.25 19.26 17.43
CA GLY A 270 13.63 17.93 17.44
C GLY A 270 12.37 17.82 18.29
N GLU A 271 11.86 18.93 18.85
CA GLU A 271 10.65 18.93 19.68
C GLU A 271 9.40 19.15 18.83
N TYR A 272 8.35 18.36 19.06
CA TYR A 272 7.07 18.62 18.41
C TYR A 272 6.46 19.95 18.87
N LYS A 273 5.99 20.73 17.90
CA LYS A 273 5.25 21.98 18.11
C LYS A 273 4.09 22.09 17.13
N ILE A 274 3.00 22.70 17.58
CA ILE A 274 1.84 23.05 16.76
C ILE A 274 2.24 24.18 15.82
N THR A 275 2.00 23.99 14.53
CA THR A 275 2.31 24.94 13.44
C THR A 275 1.07 25.42 12.71
N ARG A 276 -0.12 24.96 13.09
CA ARG A 276 -1.40 25.54 12.66
C ARG A 276 -2.55 25.02 13.50
N ILE A 277 -3.52 25.89 13.77
CA ILE A 277 -4.84 25.49 14.31
C ILE A 277 -5.92 26.05 13.39
N ASN A 278 -6.60 25.16 12.67
CA ASN A 278 -7.73 25.50 11.81
C ASN A 278 -9.03 25.27 12.58
N ASN A 279 -9.65 26.38 13.00
CA ASN A 279 -10.97 26.44 13.64
C ASN A 279 -12.13 26.53 12.65
#